data_AF-A0A7C6ELI9-F1
#
_entry.id   AF-A0A7C6ELI9-F1
#
_cell.length_a   1.000
_cell.length_b   1.000
_cell.length_c   1.000
_cell.angle_alpha   90.00
_cell.angle_beta   90.00
_cell.angle_gamma   90.00
#
_symmetry.space_group_name_H-M   'P 1'
#
loop_
_entity.id
_entity.type
_entity.pdbx_description
1 polymer ?
#
loop_
_entity_poly.entity_id
_entity_poly.type
_entity_poly.pdbx_seq_one_letter_code
_entity_poly.pdbx_strand_id
1 'polypeptide(L)'
;MARCSVCGKEILMPFRCNYCGDYFCAEHRLPEKHYCPGLFAAASPYEKERKKRVEVEGWELLPRTRPSRSRLSTSSRDEIIHLSIGALLVILVGFSIIGYNFRIPPVFLAAYIAGFVASFLIHELAHRGYARSKGLYAKFKLDPMGAILTLVTSIPFIPFKIIAPGAVVIFGAAPIEILGMTALVGPLSNISLSAILMIAGLAMPFLARILLPLSLLNAFIALFNLIPFGELDGRKILAWNPSRWAIAFAASIILLIAAWFRVYL
;
A
#
# COMPACT_ATOMS: atom_id res chain seq x y z
N MET A 1 -22.83 28.42 55.21
CA MET A 1 -23.58 27.46 54.35
C MET A 1 -23.04 27.56 52.94
N ALA A 2 -22.85 26.44 52.25
CA ALA A 2 -22.35 26.46 50.87
C ALA A 2 -23.48 26.90 49.92
N ARG A 3 -23.16 27.74 48.94
CA ARG A 3 -24.09 28.15 47.88
C ARG A 3 -23.73 27.47 46.57
N CYS A 4 -24.73 27.20 45.74
CA CYS A 4 -24.50 26.68 44.39
C CYS A 4 -23.77 27.73 43.54
N SER A 5 -22.64 27.38 42.94
CA SER A 5 -21.91 28.30 42.05
C SER A 5 -22.66 28.68 40.77
N VAL A 6 -23.73 27.96 40.40
CA VAL A 6 -24.55 28.26 39.21
C VAL A 6 -25.80 29.06 39.56
N CYS A 7 -26.59 28.60 40.54
CA CYS A 7 -27.92 29.17 40.82
C CYS A 7 -28.02 29.95 42.13
N GLY A 8 -26.94 30.05 42.91
CA GLY A 8 -26.89 30.85 44.14
C GLY A 8 -27.73 30.32 45.32
N LYS A 9 -28.54 29.28 45.13
CA LYS A 9 -29.33 28.64 46.20
C LYS A 9 -28.41 28.17 47.34
N GLU A 10 -28.82 28.37 48.59
CA GLU A 10 -28.14 27.82 49.76
C GLU A 10 -28.37 26.31 49.85
N ILE A 11 -27.29 25.55 50.04
CA ILE A 11 -27.30 24.09 49.97
C ILE A 11 -26.90 23.54 51.34
N LEU A 12 -27.78 22.70 51.91
CA LEU A 12 -27.51 21.96 53.14
C LEU A 12 -26.51 20.81 52.90
N MET A 13 -26.63 20.10 51.77
CA MET A 13 -25.73 19.01 51.36
C MET A 13 -25.06 19.33 50.01
N PRO A 14 -23.92 20.03 50.02
CA PRO A 14 -23.28 20.48 48.78
C PRO A 14 -22.52 19.35 48.07
N PHE A 15 -22.71 19.22 46.74
CA PHE A 15 -21.94 18.31 45.91
C PHE A 15 -20.69 19.01 45.41
N ARG A 16 -19.50 18.48 45.74
CA ARG A 16 -18.23 18.99 45.22
C ARG A 16 -17.88 18.28 43.91
N CYS A 17 -17.64 19.03 42.84
CA CYS A 17 -17.20 18.45 41.57
C CYS A 17 -15.71 18.08 41.62
N ASN A 18 -15.35 16.85 41.23
CA ASN A 18 -13.96 16.39 41.23
C ASN A 18 -13.09 17.03 40.14
N TYR A 19 -13.71 17.70 39.16
CA TYR A 19 -13.01 18.29 38.01
C TYR A 19 -12.72 19.79 38.21
N CYS A 20 -13.70 20.59 38.62
CA CYS A 20 -13.52 22.03 38.85
C CYS A 20 -13.37 22.41 40.33
N GLY A 21 -13.71 21.51 41.27
CA GLY A 21 -13.55 21.74 42.70
C GLY A 21 -14.67 22.55 43.38
N ASP A 22 -15.60 23.10 42.61
CA ASP A 22 -16.74 23.93 43.08
C ASP A 22 -17.89 23.12 43.68
N TYR A 23 -18.80 23.82 44.37
CA TYR A 23 -19.98 23.24 45.04
C TYR A 23 -21.29 23.53 44.30
N PHE A 24 -22.10 22.47 44.12
CA PHE A 24 -23.34 22.51 43.34
C PHE A 24 -24.51 21.86 44.08
N CYS A 25 -25.72 22.29 43.74
CA CYS A 25 -26.96 21.65 44.22
C CYS A 25 -27.26 20.37 43.43
N ALA A 26 -28.26 19.60 43.87
CA ALA A 26 -28.65 18.35 43.21
C ALA A 26 -29.00 18.52 41.71
N GLU A 27 -29.53 19.69 41.32
CA GLU A 27 -29.88 20.01 39.93
C GLU A 27 -28.65 20.25 39.05
N HIS A 28 -27.59 20.86 39.60
CA HIS A 28 -26.38 21.28 38.88
C HIS A 28 -25.16 20.39 39.16
N ARG A 29 -25.34 19.26 39.86
CA ARG A 29 -24.23 18.37 40.25
C ARG A 29 -23.49 17.72 39.07
N LEU A 30 -24.15 17.56 37.92
CA LEU A 30 -23.56 16.95 36.73
C LEU A 30 -22.65 17.95 36.00
N PRO A 31 -21.44 17.55 35.55
CA PRO A 31 -20.50 18.41 34.82
C PRO A 31 -21.11 19.16 33.62
N GLU A 32 -22.04 18.53 32.90
CA GLU A 32 -22.73 19.13 31.75
C GLU A 32 -23.69 20.27 32.16
N LYS A 33 -24.27 20.20 33.35
CA LYS A 33 -25.27 21.16 33.83
C LYS A 33 -24.67 22.40 34.48
N HIS A 34 -23.36 22.40 34.74
CA HIS A 34 -22.64 23.58 35.25
C HIS A 34 -21.49 24.01 34.33
N TYR A 35 -21.48 23.55 33.08
CA TYR A 35 -20.45 23.88 32.08
C TYR A 35 -19.03 23.70 32.63
N CYS A 36 -18.75 22.52 33.20
CA CYS A 36 -17.49 22.26 33.88
C CYS A 36 -16.29 22.47 32.94
N PRO A 37 -15.26 23.27 33.32
CA PRO A 37 -14.05 23.41 32.52
C PRO A 37 -13.30 22.07 32.34
N GLY A 38 -13.48 21.11 33.25
CA GLY A 38 -12.91 19.76 33.17
C GLY A 38 -13.75 18.75 32.38
N LEU A 39 -14.83 19.16 31.69
CA LEU A 39 -15.66 18.25 30.90
C LEU A 39 -14.86 17.49 29.83
N PHE A 40 -13.84 18.13 29.25
CA PHE A 40 -12.94 17.50 28.27
C PHE A 40 -12.11 16.35 28.85
N ALA A 41 -11.79 16.40 30.15
CA ALA A 41 -11.11 15.31 30.84
C ALA A 41 -12.06 14.14 31.13
N ALA A 42 -13.35 14.42 31.36
CA ALA A 42 -14.40 13.44 31.64
C ALA A 42 -14.93 12.68 30.40
N ALA A 43 -14.61 13.14 29.19
CA ALA A 43 -15.01 12.45 27.96
C ALA A 43 -14.39 11.04 27.91
N SER A 44 -15.24 10.03 27.68
CA SER A 44 -14.80 8.63 27.59
C SER A 44 -13.77 8.43 26.47
N PRO A 45 -12.85 7.45 26.58
CA PRO A 45 -11.94 7.11 25.48
C PRO A 45 -12.66 6.87 24.15
N TYR A 46 -13.83 6.20 24.20
CA TYR A 46 -14.70 5.97 23.05
C TYR A 46 -15.19 7.26 22.38
N GLU A 47 -15.56 8.26 23.18
CA GLU A 47 -16.08 9.53 22.65
C GLU A 47 -14.97 10.40 22.05
N LYS A 48 -13.75 10.32 22.60
CA LYS A 48 -12.55 10.93 22.02
C LYS A 48 -12.17 10.28 20.68
N GLU A 49 -12.25 8.95 20.59
CA GLU A 49 -12.04 8.21 19.33
C GLU A 49 -13.12 8.51 18.29
N ARG A 50 -14.40 8.59 18.71
CA ARG A 50 -15.52 8.93 17.82
C ARG A 50 -15.35 10.32 17.23
N LYS A 51 -14.99 11.33 18.04
CA LYS A 51 -14.74 12.69 17.55
C LYS A 51 -13.57 12.74 16.57
N LYS A 52 -12.48 12.03 16.83
CA LYS A 52 -11.37 11.91 15.87
C LYS A 52 -11.81 11.25 14.56
N ARG A 53 -12.66 10.22 14.61
CA ARG A 53 -13.17 9.55 13.40
C ARG A 53 -14.05 10.49 12.56
N VAL A 54 -14.97 11.21 13.20
CA VAL A 54 -15.83 12.21 12.55
C VAL A 54 -15.02 13.39 12.01
N GLU A 55 -13.97 13.80 12.70
CA GLU A 55 -13.05 14.84 12.21
C GLU A 55 -12.32 14.35 10.95
N VAL A 56 -11.81 13.12 10.93
CA VAL A 56 -11.19 12.53 9.72
C VAL A 56 -12.19 12.33 8.59
N GLU A 57 -13.43 11.93 8.87
CA GLU A 57 -14.52 11.85 7.89
C GLU A 57 -14.93 13.25 7.38
N GLY A 58 -14.81 14.30 8.19
CA GLY A 58 -15.01 15.69 7.79
C GLY A 58 -13.98 16.20 6.76
N TRP A 59 -12.82 15.54 6.64
CA TRP A 59 -11.84 15.79 5.57
C TRP A 59 -12.23 15.15 4.22
N GLU A 60 -13.33 14.39 4.12
CA GLU A 60 -13.79 13.75 2.88
C GLU A 60 -14.24 14.73 1.77
N LEU A 61 -14.22 16.04 2.01
CA LEU A 61 -14.58 17.06 1.01
C LEU A 61 -13.51 18.13 0.80
N LEU A 62 -12.22 17.84 1.05
CA LEU A 62 -11.19 18.73 0.50
C LEU A 62 -11.29 18.69 -1.04
N PRO A 63 -11.39 19.85 -1.70
CA PRO A 63 -11.64 19.91 -3.13
C PRO A 63 -10.55 19.13 -3.86
N ARG A 64 -10.97 18.30 -4.83
CA ARG A 64 -10.09 17.69 -5.82
C ARG A 64 -9.35 18.81 -6.55
N THR A 65 -8.26 19.32 -6.00
CA THR A 65 -7.41 20.28 -6.71
C THR A 65 -6.75 19.52 -7.83
N ARG A 66 -7.41 19.45 -8.98
CA ARG A 66 -6.80 18.98 -10.22
C ARG A 66 -5.56 19.86 -10.42
N PRO A 67 -4.36 19.29 -10.53
CA PRO A 67 -3.19 20.10 -10.81
C PRO A 67 -3.40 20.90 -12.10
N SER A 68 -2.81 22.09 -12.19
CA SER A 68 -2.85 22.92 -13.40
C SER A 68 -2.30 22.14 -14.62
N ARG A 69 -2.85 22.35 -15.82
CA ARG A 69 -2.43 21.67 -17.07
C ARG A 69 -0.92 21.77 -17.33
N SER A 70 -0.27 22.89 -16.98
CA SER A 70 1.19 23.04 -17.12
C SER A 70 1.95 22.16 -16.11
N ARG A 71 1.47 22.06 -14.87
CA ARG A 71 2.02 21.14 -13.86
C ARG A 71 1.77 19.67 -14.20
N LEU A 72 0.69 19.32 -14.90
CA LEU A 72 0.46 17.96 -15.41
C LEU A 72 1.48 17.56 -16.48
N SER A 73 1.83 18.48 -17.39
CA SER A 73 2.83 18.24 -18.44
C SER A 73 4.21 17.92 -17.85
N THR A 74 4.72 18.78 -16.95
CA THR A 74 6.00 18.55 -16.27
C THR A 74 5.95 17.27 -15.42
N SER A 75 4.86 17.06 -14.67
CA SER A 75 4.70 15.86 -13.85
C SER A 75 4.60 14.56 -14.67
N SER A 76 4.23 14.63 -15.96
CA SER A 76 4.18 13.45 -16.83
C SER A 76 5.57 13.07 -17.35
N ARG A 77 6.43 14.06 -17.63
CA ARG A 77 7.84 13.82 -17.99
C ARG A 77 8.61 13.22 -16.83
N ASP A 78 8.40 13.75 -15.63
CA ASP A 78 9.03 13.24 -14.41
C ASP A 78 8.63 11.77 -14.16
N GLU A 79 7.36 11.43 -14.34
CA GLU A 79 6.86 10.06 -14.16
C GLU A 79 7.50 9.09 -15.15
N ILE A 80 7.68 9.48 -16.42
CA ILE A 80 8.36 8.65 -17.42
C ILE A 80 9.82 8.43 -17.02
N ILE A 81 10.53 9.48 -16.61
CA ILE A 81 11.92 9.36 -16.15
C ILE A 81 12.01 8.39 -14.98
N HIS A 82 11.10 8.51 -14.00
CA HIS A 82 11.06 7.60 -12.87
C HIS A 82 10.78 6.15 -13.30
N LEU A 83 9.79 5.92 -14.16
CA LEU A 83 9.51 4.58 -14.68
C LEU A 83 10.69 4.00 -15.45
N SER A 84 11.37 4.80 -16.27
CA SER A 84 12.55 4.37 -17.04
C SER A 84 13.72 3.98 -16.14
N ILE A 85 14.02 4.79 -15.12
CA ILE A 85 15.08 4.46 -14.14
C ILE A 85 14.69 3.21 -13.35
N GLY A 86 13.43 3.10 -12.92
CA GLY A 86 12.93 1.90 -12.23
C GLY A 86 13.06 0.64 -13.08
N ALA A 87 12.67 0.71 -14.35
CA ALA A 87 12.82 -0.39 -15.31
C ALA A 87 14.30 -0.76 -15.51
N LEU A 88 15.20 0.21 -15.60
CA LEU A 88 16.65 -0.05 -15.70
C LEU A 88 17.19 -0.80 -14.47
N LEU A 89 16.76 -0.42 -13.26
CA LEU A 89 17.13 -1.12 -12.03
C LEU A 89 16.59 -2.56 -12.01
N VAL A 90 15.36 -2.77 -12.46
CA VAL A 90 14.75 -4.11 -12.57
C VAL A 90 15.54 -4.98 -13.57
N ILE A 91 15.95 -4.42 -14.72
CA ILE A 91 16.80 -5.11 -15.69
C ILE A 91 18.12 -5.54 -15.04
N LEU A 92 18.76 -4.64 -14.29
CA LEU A 92 20.02 -4.92 -13.60
C LEU A 92 19.86 -6.06 -12.58
N VAL A 93 18.79 -6.06 -11.79
CA VAL A 93 18.46 -7.18 -10.91
C VAL A 93 18.25 -8.47 -11.70
N GLY A 94 17.59 -8.40 -12.87
CA GLY A 94 17.40 -9.54 -13.76
C GLY A 94 18.72 -10.18 -14.18
N PHE A 95 19.68 -9.36 -14.61
CA PHE A 95 21.04 -9.82 -14.92
C PHE A 95 21.73 -10.45 -13.70
N SER A 96 21.52 -9.89 -12.50
CA SER A 96 22.06 -10.46 -11.29
C SER A 96 21.46 -11.81 -10.94
N ILE A 97 20.17 -12.04 -11.17
CA ILE A 97 19.50 -13.32 -10.88
C ILE A 97 20.05 -14.43 -11.78
N ILE A 98 20.37 -14.14 -13.04
CA ILE A 98 20.99 -15.10 -13.96
C ILE A 98 22.52 -15.19 -13.79
N GLY A 99 23.09 -14.53 -12.78
CA GLY A 99 24.53 -14.54 -12.52
C GLY A 99 25.37 -13.92 -13.64
N TYR A 100 24.81 -12.95 -14.39
CA TYR A 100 25.45 -12.35 -15.57
C TYR A 100 25.92 -13.39 -16.59
N ASN A 101 25.19 -14.52 -16.70
CA ASN A 101 25.51 -15.59 -17.63
C ASN A 101 25.12 -15.23 -19.07
N PHE A 102 26.02 -14.58 -19.80
CA PHE A 102 25.83 -14.21 -21.21
C PHE A 102 25.93 -15.37 -22.21
N ARG A 103 26.02 -16.62 -21.74
CA ARG A 103 25.95 -17.81 -22.62
C ARG A 103 24.51 -18.14 -23.04
N ILE A 104 23.51 -17.53 -22.40
CA ILE A 104 22.10 -17.66 -22.78
C ILE A 104 21.93 -17.07 -24.19
N PRO A 105 21.26 -17.77 -25.14
CA PRO A 105 21.11 -17.24 -26.49
C PRO A 105 20.37 -15.89 -26.48
N PRO A 106 20.77 -14.91 -27.31
CA PRO A 106 20.28 -13.53 -27.24
C PRO A 106 18.75 -13.39 -27.28
N VAL A 107 18.07 -14.26 -28.03
CA VAL A 107 16.61 -14.27 -28.13
C VAL A 107 15.93 -14.58 -26.78
N PHE A 108 16.44 -15.56 -26.04
CA PHE A 108 15.92 -15.88 -24.70
C PHE A 108 16.22 -14.77 -23.71
N LEU A 109 17.44 -14.22 -23.75
CA LEU A 109 17.83 -13.11 -22.90
C LEU A 109 16.92 -11.88 -23.11
N ALA A 110 16.68 -11.52 -24.38
CA ALA A 110 15.78 -10.43 -24.74
C ALA A 110 14.34 -10.69 -24.25
N ALA A 111 13.84 -11.93 -24.41
CA ALA A 111 12.52 -12.31 -23.93
C ALA A 111 12.39 -12.23 -22.40
N TYR A 112 13.41 -12.67 -21.65
CA TYR A 112 13.40 -12.57 -20.19
C TYR A 112 13.47 -11.13 -19.69
N ILE A 113 14.31 -10.30 -20.30
CA ILE A 113 14.40 -8.87 -20.00
C ILE A 113 13.05 -8.18 -20.26
N ALA A 114 12.49 -8.39 -21.46
CA ALA A 114 11.21 -7.82 -21.84
C ALA A 114 10.09 -8.27 -20.89
N GLY A 115 10.04 -9.58 -20.57
CA GLY A 115 9.06 -10.14 -19.65
C GLY A 115 9.19 -9.59 -18.24
N PHE A 116 10.41 -9.44 -17.71
CA PHE A 116 10.61 -8.91 -16.36
C PHE A 116 10.22 -7.42 -16.27
N VAL A 117 10.62 -6.61 -17.25
CA VAL A 117 10.19 -5.21 -17.33
C VAL A 117 8.68 -5.11 -17.47
N ALA A 118 8.07 -5.93 -18.33
CA ALA A 118 6.62 -5.96 -18.50
C ALA A 118 5.90 -6.32 -17.19
N SER A 119 6.37 -7.33 -16.45
CA SER A 119 5.83 -7.69 -15.14
C SER A 119 5.86 -6.54 -14.14
N PHE A 120 7.01 -5.86 -14.02
CA PHE A 120 7.13 -4.68 -13.16
C PHE A 120 6.19 -3.55 -13.60
N LEU A 121 6.19 -3.21 -14.89
CA LEU A 121 5.36 -2.12 -15.40
C LEU A 121 3.87 -2.42 -15.25
N ILE A 122 3.42 -3.64 -15.53
CA ILE A 122 2.02 -4.03 -15.39
C ILE A 122 1.60 -3.93 -13.90
N HIS A 123 2.45 -4.38 -12.97
CA HIS A 123 2.22 -4.24 -11.53
C HIS A 123 2.01 -2.77 -11.11
N GLU A 124 2.97 -1.90 -11.42
CA GLU A 124 2.92 -0.48 -11.05
C GLU A 124 1.78 0.28 -11.76
N LEU A 125 1.57 0.00 -13.05
CA LEU A 125 0.50 0.60 -13.82
C LEU A 125 -0.87 0.11 -13.36
N ALA A 126 -1.00 -1.11 -12.81
CA ALA A 126 -2.24 -1.59 -12.22
C ALA A 126 -2.63 -0.78 -10.98
N HIS A 127 -1.68 -0.54 -10.04
CA HIS A 127 -1.90 0.35 -8.90
C HIS A 127 -2.37 1.74 -9.35
N ARG A 128 -1.61 2.34 -10.27
CA ARG A 128 -1.89 3.68 -10.80
C ARG A 128 -3.24 3.74 -11.51
N GLY A 129 -3.53 2.76 -12.36
CA GLY A 129 -4.75 2.66 -13.14
C GLY A 129 -5.97 2.56 -12.24
N TYR A 130 -5.92 1.69 -11.23
CA TYR A 130 -7.02 1.52 -10.28
C TYR A 130 -7.26 2.81 -9.47
N ALA A 131 -6.21 3.41 -8.89
CA ALA A 131 -6.34 4.66 -8.14
C ALA A 131 -6.97 5.78 -8.99
N ARG A 132 -6.51 5.93 -10.24
CA ARG A 132 -7.05 6.95 -11.17
C ARG A 132 -8.49 6.67 -11.59
N SER A 133 -8.88 5.40 -11.74
CA SER A 133 -10.27 5.02 -12.02
C SER A 133 -11.23 5.42 -10.88
N LYS A 134 -10.71 5.56 -9.65
CA LYS A 134 -11.45 6.08 -8.48
C LYS A 134 -11.38 7.60 -8.33
N GLY A 135 -10.82 8.29 -9.32
CA GLY A 135 -10.73 9.74 -9.35
C GLY A 135 -9.60 10.33 -8.51
N LEU A 136 -8.69 9.49 -7.99
CA LEU A 136 -7.51 9.92 -7.26
C LEU A 136 -6.39 10.31 -8.23
N TYR A 137 -5.60 11.31 -7.85
CA TYR A 137 -4.37 11.60 -8.58
C TYR A 137 -3.28 10.65 -8.07
N ALA A 138 -2.74 9.81 -8.96
CA ALA A 138 -1.68 8.86 -8.63
C ALA A 138 -0.58 8.93 -9.69
N LYS A 139 0.68 8.83 -9.26
CA LYS A 139 1.84 8.74 -10.17
C LYS A 139 2.94 7.87 -9.59
N PHE A 140 3.68 7.21 -10.47
CA PHE A 140 4.88 6.49 -10.08
C PHE A 140 6.00 7.47 -9.70
N LYS A 141 6.70 7.18 -8.62
CA LYS A 141 7.92 7.88 -8.20
C LYS A 141 8.97 6.85 -7.81
N LEU A 142 10.22 7.10 -8.15
CA LEU A 142 11.31 6.37 -7.50
C LEU A 142 11.33 6.71 -6.02
N ASP A 143 11.52 5.67 -5.22
CA ASP A 143 11.88 5.81 -3.83
C ASP A 143 13.42 5.74 -3.75
N PRO A 144 14.13 6.80 -3.31
CA PRO A 144 15.58 6.79 -3.26
C PRO A 144 16.16 5.62 -2.45
N MET A 145 15.52 5.26 -1.32
CA MET A 145 16.01 4.17 -0.47
C MET A 145 15.82 2.81 -1.15
N GLY A 146 14.63 2.53 -1.66
CA GLY A 146 14.32 1.33 -2.41
C GLY A 146 15.15 1.19 -3.69
N ALA A 147 15.43 2.29 -4.38
CA ALA A 147 16.32 2.34 -5.54
C ALA A 147 17.75 1.94 -5.20
N ILE A 148 18.31 2.54 -4.14
CA ILE A 148 19.65 2.21 -3.65
C ILE A 148 19.70 0.75 -3.20
N LEU A 149 18.70 0.28 -2.48
CA LEU A 149 18.63 -1.10 -2.01
C LEU A 149 18.55 -2.09 -3.19
N THR A 150 17.74 -1.77 -4.21
CA THR A 150 17.65 -2.54 -5.46
C THR A 150 18.98 -2.57 -6.18
N LEU A 151 19.66 -1.42 -6.28
CA LEU A 151 20.98 -1.30 -6.90
C LEU A 151 22.05 -2.10 -6.16
N VAL A 152 22.17 -1.93 -4.84
CA VAL A 152 23.16 -2.64 -4.01
C VAL A 152 22.93 -4.13 -4.07
N THR A 153 21.68 -4.58 -3.89
CA THR A 153 21.37 -6.01 -3.91
C THR A 153 21.57 -6.64 -5.29
N SER A 154 21.58 -5.88 -6.38
CA SER A 154 21.91 -6.36 -7.74
C SER A 154 23.39 -6.74 -7.94
N ILE A 155 24.26 -6.49 -6.96
CA ILE A 155 25.68 -6.91 -7.01
C ILE A 155 25.73 -8.46 -6.96
N PRO A 156 26.52 -9.11 -7.86
CA PRO A 156 26.51 -10.58 -8.02
C PRO A 156 26.66 -11.39 -6.72
N PHE A 157 27.53 -10.95 -5.81
CA PHE A 157 27.90 -11.70 -4.61
C PHE A 157 26.86 -11.65 -3.48
N ILE A 158 25.86 -10.77 -3.58
CA ILE A 158 24.80 -10.66 -2.58
C ILE A 158 23.72 -11.71 -2.91
N PRO A 159 23.42 -12.66 -2.02
CA PRO A 159 22.50 -13.75 -2.34
C PRO A 159 21.03 -13.34 -2.34
N PHE A 160 20.67 -12.26 -1.63
CA PHE A 160 19.30 -11.75 -1.54
C PHE A 160 19.12 -10.57 -2.50
N LYS A 161 18.07 -10.61 -3.33
CA LYS A 161 17.73 -9.56 -4.31
C LYS A 161 16.45 -8.86 -3.87
N ILE A 162 16.51 -7.54 -3.72
CA ILE A 162 15.34 -6.73 -3.37
C ILE A 162 14.92 -5.97 -4.62
N ILE A 163 13.64 -6.08 -4.98
CA ILE A 163 13.06 -5.44 -6.17
C ILE A 163 12.02 -4.44 -5.66
N ALA A 164 12.46 -3.24 -5.32
CA ALA A 164 11.58 -2.18 -4.83
C ALA A 164 12.11 -0.80 -5.27
N PRO A 165 12.23 -0.52 -6.58
CA PRO A 165 12.86 0.71 -7.06
C PRO A 165 12.01 1.98 -6.81
N GLY A 166 10.72 1.82 -6.50
CA GLY A 166 9.80 2.92 -6.27
C GLY A 166 8.40 2.43 -5.96
N ALA A 167 7.47 3.37 -5.93
CA ALA A 167 6.07 3.10 -5.64
C ALA A 167 5.14 4.09 -6.34
N VAL A 168 3.88 3.66 -6.55
CA VAL A 168 2.80 4.58 -6.93
C VAL A 168 2.37 5.40 -5.71
N VAL A 169 2.62 6.70 -5.78
CA VAL A 169 2.18 7.66 -4.77
C VAL A 169 0.79 8.16 -5.13
N ILE A 170 -0.14 8.00 -4.19
CA ILE A 170 -1.53 8.46 -4.27
C ILE A 170 -1.63 9.79 -3.51
N PHE A 171 -2.20 10.81 -4.14
CA PHE A 171 -2.36 12.15 -3.57
C PHE A 171 -3.79 12.34 -3.08
N GLY A 172 -3.92 12.82 -1.83
CA GLY A 172 -5.20 13.03 -1.16
C GLY A 172 -5.55 11.91 -0.19
N ALA A 173 -6.61 12.12 0.59
CA ALA A 173 -7.19 11.10 1.45
C ALA A 173 -8.11 10.19 0.63
N ALA A 174 -8.12 8.90 0.94
CA ALA A 174 -9.02 7.93 0.34
C ALA A 174 -9.45 6.90 1.40
N PRO A 175 -10.69 6.37 1.31
CA PRO A 175 -11.14 5.28 2.16
C PRO A 175 -10.20 4.08 2.13
N ILE A 176 -10.10 3.36 3.25
CA ILE A 176 -9.22 2.20 3.39
C ILE A 176 -9.54 1.12 2.35
N GLU A 177 -10.78 1.05 1.88
CA GLU A 177 -11.22 0.13 0.83
C GLU A 177 -10.57 0.44 -0.52
N ILE A 178 -10.45 1.72 -0.87
CA ILE A 178 -9.82 2.15 -2.11
C ILE A 178 -8.31 1.94 -2.01
N LEU A 179 -7.70 2.29 -0.87
CA LEU A 179 -6.26 2.10 -0.65
C LEU A 179 -5.87 0.62 -0.63
N GLY A 180 -6.64 -0.21 0.08
CA GLY A 180 -6.42 -1.65 0.15
C GLY A 180 -6.62 -2.35 -1.19
N MET A 181 -7.67 -2.00 -1.94
CA MET A 181 -7.87 -2.55 -3.28
C MET A 181 -6.79 -2.04 -4.25
N THR A 182 -6.36 -0.79 -4.12
CA THR A 182 -5.22 -0.27 -4.89
C THR A 182 -3.98 -1.09 -4.61
N ALA A 183 -3.65 -1.38 -3.35
CA ALA A 183 -2.51 -2.23 -3.02
C ALA A 183 -2.67 -3.69 -3.52
N LEU A 184 -3.90 -4.22 -3.58
CA LEU A 184 -4.14 -5.60 -4.04
C LEU A 184 -4.02 -5.77 -5.57
N VAL A 185 -4.38 -4.77 -6.37
CA VAL A 185 -4.41 -4.93 -7.85
C VAL A 185 -3.04 -5.14 -8.47
N GLY A 186 -1.95 -4.64 -7.87
CA GLY A 186 -0.59 -4.90 -8.33
C GLY A 186 -0.25 -6.39 -8.23
N PRO A 187 -0.21 -6.98 -7.02
CA PRO A 187 0.00 -8.42 -6.84
C PRO A 187 -1.00 -9.28 -7.64
N LEU A 188 -2.26 -8.87 -7.74
CA LEU A 188 -3.26 -9.58 -8.52
C LEU A 188 -2.91 -9.63 -10.01
N SER A 189 -2.39 -8.52 -10.58
CA SER A 189 -1.95 -8.48 -11.98
C SER A 189 -0.83 -9.48 -12.25
N ASN A 190 0.11 -9.64 -11.32
CA ASN A 190 1.20 -10.60 -11.43
C ASN A 190 0.73 -12.04 -11.22
N ILE A 191 -0.22 -12.28 -10.30
CA ILE A 191 -0.90 -13.59 -10.17
C ILE A 191 -1.59 -13.97 -11.49
N SER A 192 -2.32 -13.03 -12.10
CA SER A 192 -2.98 -13.25 -13.39
C SER A 192 -1.98 -13.53 -14.52
N LEU A 193 -0.91 -12.73 -14.63
CA LEU A 193 0.17 -12.96 -15.59
C LEU A 193 0.82 -14.33 -15.40
N SER A 194 1.13 -14.72 -14.17
CA SER A 194 1.69 -16.04 -13.86
C SER A 194 0.78 -17.16 -14.36
N ALA A 195 -0.52 -17.11 -14.04
CA ALA A 195 -1.48 -18.13 -14.46
C ALA A 195 -1.60 -18.21 -15.99
N ILE A 196 -1.74 -17.06 -16.67
CA ILE A 196 -1.84 -17.00 -18.14
C ILE A 196 -0.58 -17.55 -18.80
N LEU A 197 0.60 -17.14 -18.35
CA LEU A 197 1.88 -17.59 -18.90
C LEU A 197 2.11 -19.09 -18.62
N MET A 198 1.66 -19.60 -17.48
CA MET A 198 1.75 -21.03 -17.18
C MET A 198 0.89 -21.84 -18.13
N ILE A 199 -0.39 -21.47 -18.29
CA ILE A 199 -1.31 -22.15 -19.20
C ILE A 199 -0.78 -22.09 -20.64
N ALA A 200 -0.32 -20.91 -21.09
CA ALA A 200 0.25 -20.73 -22.41
C ALA A 200 1.52 -21.56 -22.63
N GLY A 201 2.39 -21.65 -21.62
CA GLY A 201 3.61 -22.48 -21.66
C GLY A 201 3.32 -23.97 -21.75
N LEU A 202 2.26 -24.44 -21.11
CA LEU A 202 1.80 -25.84 -21.20
C LEU A 202 1.13 -26.13 -22.55
N ALA A 203 0.38 -25.18 -23.10
CA ALA A 203 -0.30 -25.33 -24.39
C ALA A 203 0.65 -25.22 -25.60
N MET A 204 1.76 -24.48 -25.47
CA MET A 204 2.73 -24.23 -26.54
C MET A 204 4.14 -24.68 -26.12
N PRO A 205 4.46 -25.98 -26.22
CA PRO A 205 5.74 -26.53 -25.74
C PRO A 205 6.99 -25.87 -26.31
N PHE A 206 6.93 -25.38 -27.56
CA PHE A 206 8.04 -24.67 -28.20
C PHE A 206 8.36 -23.32 -27.53
N LEU A 207 7.38 -22.67 -26.89
CA LEU A 207 7.56 -21.44 -26.11
C LEU A 207 7.76 -21.69 -24.63
N ALA A 208 7.63 -22.94 -24.15
CA ALA A 208 7.67 -23.28 -22.72
C ALA A 208 8.95 -22.79 -22.03
N ARG A 209 10.11 -22.86 -22.71
CA ARG A 209 11.40 -22.38 -22.21
C ARG A 209 11.41 -20.86 -21.93
N ILE A 210 10.50 -20.10 -22.52
CA ILE A 210 10.33 -18.66 -22.26
C ILE A 210 9.20 -18.44 -21.26
N LEU A 211 8.04 -19.04 -21.52
CA LEU A 211 6.80 -18.72 -20.79
C LEU A 211 6.79 -19.27 -19.36
N LEU A 212 7.33 -20.47 -19.12
CA LEU A 212 7.33 -21.07 -17.78
C LEU A 212 8.25 -20.33 -16.80
N PRO A 213 9.50 -19.94 -17.18
CA PRO A 213 10.32 -19.08 -16.31
C PRO A 213 9.68 -17.71 -16.05
N LEU A 214 9.01 -17.09 -17.04
CA LEU A 214 8.29 -15.84 -16.83
C LEU A 214 7.06 -16.01 -15.93
N SER A 215 6.38 -17.15 -16.00
CA SER A 215 5.30 -17.49 -15.07
C SER A 215 5.83 -17.60 -13.63
N LEU A 216 6.94 -18.30 -13.44
CA LEU A 216 7.62 -18.44 -12.15
C LEU A 216 8.03 -17.07 -11.58
N LEU A 217 8.61 -16.21 -12.43
CA LEU A 217 9.00 -14.85 -12.06
C LEU A 217 7.80 -14.02 -11.58
N ASN A 218 6.67 -14.05 -12.30
CA ASN A 218 5.48 -13.30 -11.91
C ASN A 218 4.88 -13.81 -10.59
N ALA A 219 4.84 -15.13 -10.38
CA ALA A 219 4.41 -15.71 -9.11
C ALA A 219 5.32 -15.26 -7.96
N PHE A 220 6.64 -15.23 -8.19
CA PHE A 220 7.61 -14.75 -7.21
C PHE A 220 7.43 -13.27 -6.87
N ILE A 221 7.29 -12.39 -7.87
CA ILE A 221 7.08 -10.95 -7.64
C ILE A 221 5.77 -10.71 -6.88
N ALA A 222 4.71 -11.44 -7.21
CA ALA A 222 3.44 -11.37 -6.49
C ALA A 222 3.60 -11.79 -5.02
N LEU A 223 4.24 -12.94 -4.78
CA LEU A 223 4.50 -13.44 -3.44
C LEU A 223 5.33 -12.44 -2.61
N PHE A 224 6.41 -11.92 -3.20
CA PHE A 224 7.29 -10.97 -2.54
C PHE A 224 6.54 -9.70 -2.13
N ASN A 225 5.74 -9.11 -3.04
CA ASN A 225 4.95 -7.93 -2.70
C ASN A 225 3.82 -8.19 -1.71
N LEU A 226 3.40 -9.43 -1.52
CA LEU A 226 2.41 -9.81 -0.50
C LEU A 226 3.04 -10.06 0.88
N ILE A 227 4.35 -10.05 1.04
CA ILE A 227 4.98 -10.13 2.37
C ILE A 227 4.58 -8.88 3.17
N PRO A 228 4.03 -9.02 4.39
CA PRO A 228 3.50 -7.89 5.17
C PRO A 228 4.61 -7.14 5.91
N PHE A 229 5.59 -6.61 5.18
CA PHE A 229 6.76 -5.94 5.74
C PHE A 229 7.12 -4.65 4.96
N GLY A 230 7.59 -3.63 5.69
CA GLY A 230 8.11 -2.39 5.08
C GLY A 230 7.09 -1.67 4.20
N GLU A 231 7.51 -1.29 3.00
CA GLU A 231 6.68 -0.56 2.02
C GLU A 231 5.86 -1.45 1.09
N LEU A 232 6.03 -2.78 1.19
CA LEU A 232 5.38 -3.77 0.34
C LEU A 232 3.85 -3.73 0.47
N ASP A 233 3.17 -4.09 -0.61
CA ASP A 233 1.72 -4.02 -0.70
C ASP A 233 1.00 -4.91 0.32
N GLY A 234 1.59 -6.05 0.66
CA GLY A 234 1.09 -7.03 1.61
C GLY A 234 0.70 -6.41 2.95
N ARG A 235 1.49 -5.45 3.43
CA ARG A 235 1.21 -4.75 4.70
C ARG A 235 -0.10 -3.95 4.61
N LYS A 236 -0.32 -3.25 3.51
CA LYS A 236 -1.53 -2.43 3.27
C LYS A 236 -2.75 -3.32 3.10
N ILE A 237 -2.61 -4.43 2.37
CA ILE A 237 -3.70 -5.38 2.13
C ILE A 237 -4.09 -6.10 3.44
N LEU A 238 -3.11 -6.55 4.22
CA LEU A 238 -3.34 -7.22 5.51
C LEU A 238 -4.06 -6.27 6.49
N ALA A 239 -3.65 -5.01 6.56
CA ALA A 239 -4.31 -3.99 7.39
C ALA A 239 -5.75 -3.70 6.96
N TRP A 240 -6.05 -3.79 5.66
CA TRP A 240 -7.40 -3.59 5.14
C TRP A 240 -8.31 -4.82 5.31
N ASN A 241 -7.84 -6.00 4.87
CA ASN A 241 -8.61 -7.23 4.91
C ASN A 241 -7.70 -8.47 4.95
N PRO A 242 -7.53 -9.11 6.13
CA PRO A 242 -6.66 -10.27 6.29
C PRO A 242 -7.03 -11.46 5.41
N SER A 243 -8.33 -11.68 5.16
CA SER A 243 -8.80 -12.78 4.32
C SER A 243 -8.40 -12.60 2.86
N ARG A 244 -8.55 -11.38 2.31
CA ARG A 244 -8.12 -11.08 0.93
C ARG A 244 -6.61 -11.20 0.78
N TRP A 245 -5.86 -10.75 1.78
CA TRP A 245 -4.41 -10.96 1.83
C TRP A 245 -4.06 -12.45 1.81
N ALA A 246 -4.66 -13.26 2.69
CA ALA A 246 -4.39 -14.69 2.81
C ALA A 246 -4.69 -15.45 1.51
N ILE A 247 -5.81 -15.13 0.85
CA ILE A 247 -6.20 -15.73 -0.43
C ILE A 247 -5.16 -15.40 -1.52
N ALA A 248 -4.78 -14.13 -1.66
CA ALA A 248 -3.78 -13.72 -2.65
C ALA A 248 -2.41 -14.35 -2.36
N PHE A 249 -2.00 -14.39 -1.09
CA PHE A 249 -0.74 -14.99 -0.66
C PHE A 249 -0.71 -16.49 -0.96
N ALA A 250 -1.75 -17.23 -0.59
CA ALA A 250 -1.89 -18.65 -0.91
C ALA A 250 -1.89 -18.92 -2.41
N ALA A 251 -2.62 -18.12 -3.20
CA ALA A 251 -2.64 -18.25 -4.66
C ALA A 251 -1.24 -18.04 -5.27
N SER A 252 -0.48 -17.04 -4.78
CA SER A 252 0.89 -16.80 -5.25
C SER A 252 1.84 -17.95 -4.91
N ILE A 253 1.71 -18.57 -3.73
CA ILE A 253 2.50 -19.75 -3.35
C ILE A 253 2.17 -20.95 -4.23
N ILE A 254 0.88 -21.23 -4.44
CA ILE A 254 0.43 -22.37 -5.27
C ILE A 254 0.98 -22.22 -6.69
N LEU A 255 0.85 -21.04 -7.29
CA LEU A 255 1.39 -20.76 -8.62
C LEU A 255 2.92 -20.84 -8.65
N LEU A 256 3.60 -20.35 -7.62
CA LEU A 256 5.07 -20.42 -7.54
C LEU A 256 5.55 -21.87 -7.51
N ILE A 257 4.96 -22.71 -6.66
CA ILE A 257 5.30 -24.13 -6.55
C ILE A 257 4.99 -24.85 -7.86
N ALA A 258 3.79 -24.63 -8.43
CA ALA A 258 3.40 -25.24 -9.69
C ALA A 258 4.35 -24.87 -10.83
N ALA A 259 4.68 -23.58 -10.99
CA ALA A 259 5.62 -23.12 -12.00
C ALA A 259 7.04 -23.66 -11.75
N TRP A 260 7.47 -23.76 -10.49
CA TRP A 260 8.79 -24.28 -10.14
C TRP A 260 8.94 -25.73 -10.56
N PHE A 261 7.94 -26.58 -10.27
CA PHE A 261 7.92 -27.96 -10.74
C PHE A 261 8.02 -28.05 -12.26
N ARG A 262 7.36 -27.16 -13.01
CA ARG A 262 7.40 -27.18 -14.48
C ARG A 262 8.71 -26.68 -15.08
N VAL A 263 9.49 -25.90 -14.33
CA VAL A 263 10.76 -25.34 -14.80
C VAL A 263 11.93 -26.25 -14.45
N TYR A 264 11.90 -26.92 -13.29
CA TYR A 264 13.05 -27.63 -12.73
C TYR A 264 12.90 -29.15 -12.60
N LEU A 265 11.69 -29.70 -12.77
CA LEU A 265 11.43 -31.15 -12.79
C LEU A 265 10.81 -31.58 -14.13
#